data_AF-A0A962ULA4-F1
#
_entry.id   AF-A0A962ULA4-F1
#
_cell.length_a   1.000
_cell.length_b   1.000
_cell.length_c   1.000
_cell.angle_alpha   90.00
_cell.angle_beta   90.00
_cell.angle_gamma   90.00
#
_symmetry.space_group_name_H-M   'P 1'
#
loop_
_entity.id
_entity.type
_entity.pdbx_description
1 polymer ?
#
loop_
_entity_poly.entity_id
_entity_poly.type
_entity_poly.pdbx_seq_one_letter_code
_entity_poly.pdbx_strand_id
1 'polypeptide(L)'
;MSHYQPLGRRVVTLPFVFLGVIALIGLYFLAERFINGMGAVTNLNGGFPWGIWVVYDIVVGTALACGGYALAVTVYVFNKGQYHPLIRPALLASLLGYGLGGLGAIIDMGRWWQFYNLFLPWQMNFNSVMLEVGLCVSAYIVVLMIEFLPTVLEKFKAEALLKKLNKVLFVVIALGVLLPTMHQSSLGTMLIAMGWKVHPLWQTLHLQPLLAVLTAFTMGFSIVVFEGSLSSVGFRRKPETHLLSGLGRIIVGLIAVYLAIRFGEILVRGKLGLIFAGDLASLMFLIE
;
A
#
# COMPACT_ATOMS: atom_id res chain seq x y z
N MET A 1 4.90 -31.19 2.68
CA MET A 1 3.70 -30.38 2.96
C MET A 1 3.66 -30.10 4.45
N SER A 2 3.90 -28.86 4.88
CA SER A 2 3.76 -28.48 6.29
C SER A 2 2.26 -28.50 6.65
N HIS A 3 1.88 -29.36 7.58
CA HIS A 3 0.50 -29.42 8.07
C HIS A 3 0.15 -28.09 8.76
N TYR A 4 -0.89 -27.42 8.29
CA TYR A 4 -1.44 -26.23 8.95
C TYR A 4 -2.00 -26.62 10.31
N GLN A 5 -1.36 -26.14 11.37
CA GLN A 5 -1.78 -26.45 12.74
C GLN A 5 -2.66 -25.33 13.29
N PRO A 6 -3.92 -25.63 13.70
CA PRO A 6 -4.77 -24.64 14.34
C PRO A 6 -4.15 -24.25 15.69
N LEU A 7 -4.11 -22.94 15.97
CA LEU A 7 -3.49 -22.39 17.18
C LEU A 7 -4.29 -22.67 18.46
N GLY A 8 -5.53 -23.15 18.38
CA GLY A 8 -6.35 -23.57 19.52
C GLY A 8 -6.65 -22.48 20.56
N ARG A 9 -6.36 -21.21 20.27
CA ARG A 9 -6.56 -20.07 21.17
C ARG A 9 -7.89 -19.37 20.90
N ARG A 10 -8.43 -18.71 21.93
CA ARG A 10 -9.61 -17.85 21.79
C ARG A 10 -9.30 -16.70 20.84
N VAL A 11 -10.22 -16.43 19.92
CA VAL A 11 -10.12 -15.30 18.97
C VAL A 11 -10.26 -13.97 19.69
N VAL A 12 -11.18 -13.91 20.67
CA VAL A 12 -11.41 -12.73 21.50
C VAL A 12 -10.31 -12.63 22.57
N THR A 13 -9.29 -11.84 22.26
CA THR A 13 -8.18 -11.49 23.15
C THR A 13 -8.28 -10.03 23.57
N LEU A 14 -7.50 -9.59 24.57
CA LEU A 14 -7.48 -8.18 24.96
C LEU A 14 -7.13 -7.24 23.78
N PRO A 15 -6.11 -7.54 22.94
CA PRO A 15 -5.86 -6.75 21.72
C PRO A 15 -7.04 -6.75 20.75
N PHE A 16 -7.75 -7.88 20.59
CA PHE A 16 -8.94 -7.95 19.74
C PHE A 16 -10.06 -7.02 20.24
N VAL A 17 -10.33 -7.01 21.54
CA VAL A 17 -11.34 -6.11 22.14
C VAL A 17 -10.91 -4.66 21.99
N PHE A 18 -9.64 -4.34 22.25
CA PHE A 18 -9.09 -2.99 22.11
C PHE A 18 -9.21 -2.47 20.66
N LEU A 19 -8.76 -3.26 19.68
CA LEU A 19 -8.91 -2.92 18.26
C LEU A 19 -10.38 -2.86 17.83
N GLY A 20 -11.23 -3.71 18.43
CA GLY A 20 -12.68 -3.67 18.23
C GLY A 20 -13.31 -2.36 18.69
N VAL A 21 -12.89 -1.82 19.85
CA VAL A 21 -13.33 -0.51 20.33
C VAL A 21 -12.90 0.60 19.39
N ILE A 22 -11.64 0.59 18.92
CA ILE A 22 -11.15 1.55 17.92
C ILE A 22 -11.97 1.46 16.63
N ALA A 23 -12.27 0.24 16.16
CA ALA A 23 -13.10 0.04 14.97
C ALA A 23 -14.53 0.58 15.16
N LEU A 24 -15.13 0.42 16.35
CA LEU A 24 -16.44 1.00 16.67
C LEU A 24 -16.41 2.54 16.68
N ILE A 25 -15.36 3.16 17.20
CA ILE A 25 -15.16 4.61 17.13
C ILE A 25 -15.06 5.05 15.65
N GLY A 26 -14.29 4.31 14.84
CA GLY A 26 -14.20 4.56 13.40
C GLY A 26 -15.55 4.45 12.69
N LEU A 27 -16.36 3.44 13.02
CA LEU A 27 -17.71 3.28 12.49
C LEU A 27 -18.65 4.41 12.90
N TYR A 28 -18.51 4.95 14.12
CA TYR A 28 -19.26 6.12 14.55
C TYR A 28 -18.95 7.34 13.67
N PHE A 29 -17.67 7.68 13.47
CA PHE A 29 -17.29 8.79 12.59
C PHE A 29 -17.67 8.54 11.12
N LEU A 30 -17.65 7.28 10.69
CA LEU A 30 -18.13 6.92 9.36
C LEU A 30 -19.63 7.18 9.22
N ALA A 31 -20.43 6.83 10.23
CA ALA A 31 -21.87 7.13 10.25
C ALA A 31 -22.12 8.65 10.23
N GLU A 32 -21.41 9.43 11.05
CA GLU A 32 -21.46 10.89 11.04
C GLU A 32 -21.16 11.46 9.66
N ARG A 33 -20.14 10.94 8.97
CA ARG A 33 -19.81 11.33 7.60
C ARG A 33 -20.95 11.09 6.61
N PHE A 34 -21.67 9.98 6.71
CA PHE A 34 -22.78 9.66 5.81
C PHE A 34 -24.06 10.44 6.14
N ILE A 35 -24.28 10.81 7.40
CA ILE A 35 -25.47 11.53 7.87
C ILE A 35 -25.30 13.05 7.70
N ASN A 36 -24.19 13.60 8.21
CA ASN A 36 -23.93 15.04 8.30
C ASN A 36 -22.98 15.56 7.20
N GLY A 37 -22.46 14.66 6.35
CA GLY A 37 -21.54 14.97 5.26
C GLY A 37 -20.07 14.99 5.68
N MET A 38 -19.18 15.14 4.70
CA MET A 38 -17.72 15.06 4.94
C MET A 38 -17.20 16.14 5.89
N GLY A 39 -17.74 17.36 5.80
CA GLY A 39 -17.28 18.49 6.63
C GLY A 39 -17.43 18.27 8.13
N ALA A 40 -18.33 17.38 8.56
CA ALA A 40 -18.55 17.08 9.97
C ALA A 40 -17.37 16.32 10.63
N VAL A 41 -16.55 15.61 9.84
CA VAL A 41 -15.48 14.75 10.39
C VAL A 41 -14.10 15.04 9.82
N THR A 42 -13.99 15.65 8.64
CA THR A 42 -12.71 15.73 7.92
C THR A 42 -11.98 17.07 8.03
N ASN A 43 -12.68 18.14 8.46
CA ASN A 43 -12.15 19.51 8.49
C ASN A 43 -11.50 19.97 7.16
N LEU A 44 -11.98 19.43 6.03
CA LEU A 44 -11.48 19.77 4.70
C LEU A 44 -11.98 21.14 4.25
N ASN A 45 -11.21 21.81 3.41
CA ASN A 45 -11.57 23.09 2.80
C ASN A 45 -11.14 23.15 1.34
N GLY A 46 -11.57 24.19 0.61
CA GLY A 46 -11.27 24.33 -0.83
C GLY A 46 -9.77 24.42 -1.16
N GLY A 47 -8.93 24.80 -0.20
CA GLY A 47 -7.47 24.80 -0.35
C GLY A 47 -6.85 23.41 -0.18
N PHE A 48 -7.33 22.64 0.81
CA PHE A 48 -6.83 21.32 1.21
C PHE A 48 -7.95 20.28 1.18
N PRO A 49 -8.29 19.74 -0.01
CA PRO A 49 -9.43 18.83 -0.18
C PRO A 49 -9.13 17.38 0.21
N TRP A 50 -7.88 17.05 0.54
CA TRP A 50 -7.46 15.69 0.91
C TRP A 50 -7.21 15.56 2.42
N GLY A 51 -6.56 16.57 3.00
CA GLY A 51 -6.25 16.63 4.43
C GLY A 51 -5.45 15.41 4.90
N ILE A 52 -5.48 15.17 6.21
CA ILE A 52 -4.92 13.94 6.80
C ILE A 52 -5.73 12.72 6.37
N TRP A 53 -7.04 12.92 6.15
CA TRP A 53 -7.99 11.88 5.80
C TRP A 53 -7.49 11.03 4.63
N VAL A 54 -7.36 11.64 3.44
CA VAL A 54 -6.96 10.94 2.19
C VAL A 54 -5.48 10.57 2.15
N VAL A 55 -4.62 11.35 2.85
CA VAL A 55 -3.18 11.07 2.85
C VAL A 55 -2.88 9.81 3.65
N TYR A 56 -3.53 9.62 4.80
CA TYR A 56 -3.22 8.48 5.65
C TYR A 56 -3.85 7.19 5.11
N ASP A 57 -5.08 7.21 4.64
CA ASP A 57 -5.77 6.01 4.14
C ASP A 57 -5.28 5.53 2.77
N ILE A 58 -5.11 6.43 1.80
CA ILE A 58 -4.73 6.10 0.43
C ILE A 58 -3.22 6.14 0.28
N VAL A 59 -2.52 7.22 0.66
CA VAL A 59 -1.08 7.30 0.39
C VAL A 59 -0.30 6.39 1.32
N VAL A 60 -0.44 6.56 2.64
CA VAL A 60 0.29 5.74 3.63
C VAL A 60 -0.28 4.32 3.70
N GLY A 61 -1.61 4.19 3.77
CA GLY A 61 -2.28 2.90 3.91
C GLY A 61 -2.02 1.96 2.73
N THR A 62 -2.04 2.45 1.48
CA THR A 62 -1.73 1.58 0.33
C THR A 62 -0.25 1.23 0.26
N ALA A 63 0.66 2.11 0.71
CA ALA A 63 2.09 1.79 0.81
C ALA A 63 2.35 0.67 1.82
N LEU A 64 1.64 0.66 2.95
CA LEU A 64 1.65 -0.47 3.91
C LEU A 64 1.04 -1.74 3.32
N ALA A 65 0.10 -1.61 2.38
CA ALA A 65 -0.47 -2.76 1.68
C ALA A 65 0.47 -3.33 0.59
N CYS A 66 1.60 -2.71 0.26
CA CYS A 66 2.50 -3.15 -0.82
C CYS A 66 3.38 -4.37 -0.49
N GLY A 67 3.20 -5.04 0.66
CA GLY A 67 4.05 -6.17 1.06
C GLY A 67 4.04 -7.36 0.10
N GLY A 68 2.85 -7.77 -0.37
CA GLY A 68 2.66 -8.79 -1.38
C GLY A 68 3.28 -8.44 -2.73
N TYR A 69 3.13 -7.18 -3.18
CA TYR A 69 3.79 -6.66 -4.39
C TYR A 69 5.32 -6.75 -4.27
N ALA A 70 5.90 -6.22 -3.19
CA ALA A 70 7.35 -6.21 -2.98
C ALA A 70 7.92 -7.63 -2.95
N LEU A 71 7.27 -8.54 -2.22
CA LEU A 71 7.68 -9.95 -2.17
C LEU A 71 7.46 -10.69 -3.48
N ALA A 72 6.39 -10.42 -4.22
CA ALA A 72 6.15 -11.03 -5.52
C ALA A 72 7.28 -10.69 -6.49
N VAL A 73 7.71 -9.42 -6.54
CA VAL A 73 8.87 -9.00 -7.34
C VAL A 73 10.13 -9.73 -6.89
N THR A 74 10.43 -9.76 -5.59
CA THR A 74 11.64 -10.45 -5.11
C THR A 74 11.61 -11.95 -5.40
N VAL A 75 10.49 -12.64 -5.16
CA VAL A 75 10.39 -14.10 -5.31
C VAL A 75 10.38 -14.53 -6.77
N TYR A 76 9.58 -13.87 -7.60
CA TYR A 76 9.33 -14.30 -8.97
C TYR A 76 10.26 -13.67 -10.00
N VAL A 77 10.75 -12.45 -9.77
CA VAL A 77 11.69 -11.78 -10.69
C VAL A 77 13.14 -12.03 -10.28
N PHE A 78 13.47 -11.84 -9.00
CA PHE A 78 14.87 -11.79 -8.57
C PHE A 78 15.42 -13.05 -7.88
N ASN A 79 14.61 -13.86 -7.20
CA ASN A 79 15.16 -14.74 -6.14
C ASN A 79 14.70 -16.21 -6.07
N LYS A 80 14.60 -16.94 -7.19
CA LYS A 80 14.58 -18.43 -7.24
C LYS A 80 13.79 -19.16 -6.11
N GLY A 81 12.69 -18.58 -5.61
CA GLY A 81 11.86 -19.17 -4.55
C GLY A 81 12.31 -19.06 -3.07
N GLN A 82 13.40 -18.37 -2.68
CA GLN A 82 13.84 -18.39 -1.27
C GLN A 82 12.85 -17.76 -0.27
N TYR A 83 12.15 -16.69 -0.67
CA TYR A 83 11.14 -16.02 0.16
C TYR A 83 9.72 -16.58 -0.02
N HIS A 84 9.56 -17.71 -0.73
CA HIS A 84 8.26 -18.32 -0.96
C HIS A 84 7.44 -18.59 0.33
N PRO A 85 8.02 -18.93 1.49
CA PRO A 85 7.25 -19.07 2.73
C PRO A 85 6.52 -17.79 3.18
N LEU A 86 7.03 -16.61 2.81
CA LEU A 86 6.45 -15.32 3.19
C LEU A 86 5.37 -14.83 2.23
N ILE A 87 5.22 -15.45 1.05
CA ILE A 87 4.36 -14.90 0.01
C ILE A 87 2.87 -14.98 0.36
N ARG A 88 2.42 -16.09 0.94
CA ARG A 88 1.01 -16.30 1.31
C ARG A 88 0.53 -15.31 2.38
N PRO A 89 1.23 -15.12 3.53
CA PRO A 89 0.80 -14.13 4.50
C PRO A 89 0.88 -12.70 3.93
N ALA A 90 1.90 -12.37 3.14
CA ALA A 90 2.02 -11.05 2.54
C ALA A 90 0.94 -10.75 1.49
N LEU A 91 0.57 -11.73 0.65
CA LEU A 91 -0.53 -11.59 -0.30
C LEU A 91 -1.87 -11.40 0.42
N LEU A 92 -2.10 -12.09 1.54
CA LEU A 92 -3.30 -11.90 2.36
C LEU A 92 -3.33 -10.49 2.98
N ALA A 93 -2.20 -10.05 3.55
CA ALA A 93 -2.07 -8.70 4.10
C ALA A 93 -2.31 -7.63 3.02
N SER A 94 -1.72 -7.80 1.83
CA SER A 94 -1.97 -6.93 0.68
C SER A 94 -3.43 -6.95 0.24
N LEU A 95 -4.06 -8.12 0.16
CA LEU A 95 -5.46 -8.23 -0.23
C LEU A 95 -6.38 -7.48 0.75
N LEU A 96 -6.15 -7.62 2.05
CA LEU A 96 -6.91 -6.90 3.06
C LEU A 96 -6.60 -5.39 3.04
N GLY A 97 -5.33 -5.02 2.93
CA GLY A 97 -4.91 -3.62 2.89
C GLY A 97 -5.43 -2.88 1.67
N TYR A 98 -5.28 -3.44 0.47
CA TYR A 98 -5.84 -2.87 -0.76
C TYR A 98 -7.36 -2.93 -0.80
N GLY A 99 -7.99 -3.98 -0.27
CA GLY A 99 -9.44 -4.06 -0.14
C GLY A 99 -10.00 -2.95 0.76
N LEU A 100 -9.39 -2.74 1.93
CA LEU A 100 -9.77 -1.66 2.84
C LEU A 100 -9.44 -0.28 2.25
N GLY A 101 -8.28 -0.10 1.60
CA GLY A 101 -7.92 1.14 0.93
C GLY A 101 -8.86 1.49 -0.23
N GLY A 102 -9.29 0.50 -1.01
CA GLY A 102 -10.29 0.67 -2.07
C GLY A 102 -11.66 1.06 -1.51
N LEU A 103 -12.10 0.43 -0.40
CA LEU A 103 -13.32 0.84 0.31
C LEU A 103 -13.19 2.25 0.90
N GLY A 104 -12.03 2.60 1.46
CA GLY A 104 -11.68 3.93 1.93
C GLY A 104 -11.87 4.96 0.80
N ALA A 105 -11.26 4.74 -0.35
CA ALA A 105 -11.41 5.62 -1.50
C ALA A 105 -12.87 5.81 -1.94
N ILE A 106 -13.73 4.78 -1.83
CA ILE A 106 -15.18 4.88 -2.08
C ILE A 106 -15.84 5.82 -1.06
N ILE A 107 -15.47 5.68 0.20
CA ILE A 107 -15.95 6.50 1.33
C ILE A 107 -15.41 7.93 1.26
N ASP A 108 -14.25 8.18 0.67
CA ASP A 108 -13.67 9.53 0.65
C ASP A 108 -14.35 10.43 -0.38
N MET A 109 -15.03 9.85 -1.36
CA MET A 109 -15.75 10.62 -2.36
C MET A 109 -17.07 11.17 -1.83
N GLY A 110 -17.24 12.49 -1.93
CA GLY A 110 -18.48 13.16 -1.51
C GLY A 110 -19.75 12.60 -2.16
N ARG A 111 -19.66 12.08 -3.38
CA ARG A 111 -20.75 11.38 -4.08
C ARG A 111 -20.41 9.91 -4.32
N TRP A 112 -20.17 9.18 -3.24
CA TRP A 112 -19.78 7.77 -3.25
C TRP A 112 -20.68 6.86 -4.11
N TRP A 113 -21.99 7.14 -4.18
CA TRP A 113 -22.93 6.39 -5.03
C TRP A 113 -22.63 6.52 -6.53
N GLN A 114 -21.89 7.55 -6.96
CA GLN A 114 -21.48 7.74 -8.35
C GLN A 114 -20.16 7.04 -8.69
N PHE A 115 -19.58 6.25 -7.78
CA PHE A 115 -18.30 5.58 -8.00
C PHE A 115 -18.28 4.68 -9.25
N TYR A 116 -19.42 4.06 -9.59
CA TYR A 116 -19.54 3.20 -10.77
C TYR A 116 -19.19 3.92 -12.09
N ASN A 117 -19.31 5.25 -12.13
CA ASN A 117 -18.92 6.07 -13.27
C ASN A 117 -17.44 5.93 -13.65
N LEU A 118 -16.58 5.56 -12.69
CA LEU A 118 -15.18 5.27 -12.93
C LEU A 118 -15.00 4.17 -13.99
N PHE A 119 -15.91 3.21 -14.07
CA PHE A 119 -15.85 2.06 -14.97
C PHE A 119 -16.60 2.28 -16.29
N LEU A 120 -17.26 3.42 -16.47
CA LEU A 120 -18.03 3.73 -17.66
C LEU A 120 -17.15 4.45 -18.70
N PRO A 121 -16.86 3.85 -19.86
CA PRO A 121 -15.91 4.39 -20.84
C PRO A 121 -16.23 5.83 -21.30
N TRP A 122 -17.52 6.20 -21.34
CA TRP A 122 -17.95 7.54 -21.75
C TRP A 122 -17.75 8.63 -20.69
N GLN A 123 -17.45 8.28 -19.43
CA GLN A 123 -17.13 9.24 -18.36
C GLN A 123 -15.62 9.28 -18.03
N MET A 124 -14.81 8.44 -18.66
CA MET A 124 -13.38 8.35 -18.41
C MET A 124 -12.63 9.55 -18.99
N ASN A 125 -11.91 10.28 -18.13
CA ASN A 125 -10.94 11.28 -18.55
C ASN A 125 -9.52 10.69 -18.53
N PHE A 126 -8.99 10.32 -19.70
CA PHE A 126 -7.66 9.71 -19.85
C PHE A 126 -6.49 10.62 -19.48
N ASN A 127 -6.71 11.91 -19.27
CA ASN A 127 -5.69 12.84 -18.76
C ASN A 127 -5.66 12.88 -17.22
N SER A 128 -6.59 12.20 -16.54
CA SER A 128 -6.69 12.21 -15.08
C SER A 128 -5.82 11.11 -14.47
N VAL A 129 -4.84 11.53 -13.66
CA VAL A 129 -4.04 10.63 -12.83
C VAL A 129 -4.93 9.81 -11.87
N MET A 130 -6.03 10.40 -11.38
CA MET A 130 -6.97 9.70 -10.50
C MET A 130 -7.76 8.59 -11.21
N LEU A 131 -8.00 8.72 -12.52
CA LEU A 131 -8.62 7.63 -13.29
C LEU A 131 -7.69 6.42 -13.33
N GLU A 132 -6.41 6.65 -13.65
CA GLU A 132 -5.40 5.59 -13.69
C GLU A 132 -5.28 4.90 -12.33
N VAL A 133 -5.15 5.67 -11.25
CA VAL A 133 -5.08 5.12 -9.88
C VAL A 133 -6.31 4.27 -9.56
N GLY A 134 -7.52 4.80 -9.81
CA GLY A 134 -8.77 4.11 -9.51
C GLY A 134 -8.92 2.78 -10.27
N LEU A 135 -8.62 2.77 -11.57
CA LEU A 135 -8.71 1.58 -12.41
C LEU A 135 -7.62 0.55 -12.04
N CYS A 136 -6.39 1.00 -11.83
CA CYS A 136 -5.28 0.11 -11.49
C CYS A 136 -5.47 -0.54 -10.11
N VAL A 137 -5.89 0.22 -9.09
CA VAL A 137 -6.18 -0.32 -7.76
C VAL A 137 -7.36 -1.30 -7.82
N SER A 138 -8.44 -0.96 -8.54
CA SER A 138 -9.59 -1.86 -8.68
C SER A 138 -9.23 -3.16 -9.37
N ALA A 139 -8.49 -3.09 -10.48
CA ALA A 139 -7.98 -4.28 -11.18
C ALA A 139 -7.00 -5.07 -10.31
N TYR A 140 -6.14 -4.39 -9.54
CA TYR A 140 -5.16 -5.04 -8.69
C TYR A 140 -5.81 -5.81 -7.53
N ILE A 141 -6.89 -5.30 -6.93
CA ILE A 141 -7.67 -6.05 -5.93
C ILE A 141 -8.19 -7.36 -6.53
N VAL A 142 -8.69 -7.33 -7.76
CA VAL A 142 -9.13 -8.55 -8.47
C VAL A 142 -7.97 -9.51 -8.71
N VAL A 143 -6.81 -8.98 -9.13
CA VAL A 143 -5.58 -9.79 -9.31
C VAL A 143 -5.17 -10.44 -7.99
N LEU A 144 -5.12 -9.70 -6.88
CA LEU A 144 -4.82 -10.23 -5.56
C LEU A 144 -5.81 -11.32 -5.11
N MET A 145 -7.10 -11.15 -5.41
CA MET A 145 -8.10 -12.19 -5.15
C MET A 145 -7.80 -13.48 -5.92
N ILE A 146 -7.40 -13.36 -7.19
CA ILE A 146 -7.03 -14.51 -8.04
C ILE A 146 -5.71 -15.14 -7.56
N GLU A 147 -4.71 -14.34 -7.17
CA GLU A 147 -3.44 -14.84 -6.63
C GLU A 147 -3.59 -15.55 -5.28
N PHE A 148 -4.55 -15.11 -4.45
CA PHE A 148 -4.85 -15.74 -3.18
C PHE A 148 -5.73 -16.99 -3.32
N LEU A 149 -6.45 -17.14 -4.44
CA LEU A 149 -7.38 -18.23 -4.71
C LEU A 149 -6.78 -19.65 -4.56
N PRO A 150 -5.52 -19.96 -4.94
CA PRO A 150 -4.93 -21.28 -4.70
C PRO A 150 -4.98 -21.69 -3.22
N THR A 151 -4.75 -20.74 -2.30
CA THR A 151 -4.82 -21.00 -0.85
C THR A 151 -6.22 -21.43 -0.42
N VAL A 152 -7.25 -20.85 -1.02
CA VAL A 152 -8.66 -21.19 -0.76
C VAL A 152 -9.00 -22.54 -1.39
N LEU A 153 -8.58 -22.78 -2.63
CA LEU A 153 -8.85 -24.05 -3.35
C LEU A 153 -8.15 -25.25 -2.72
N GLU A 154 -6.93 -25.08 -2.20
CA GLU A 154 -6.22 -26.10 -1.42
C GLU A 154 -7.03 -26.49 -0.17
N LYS A 155 -7.62 -25.51 0.53
CA LYS A 155 -8.48 -25.76 1.70
C LYS A 155 -9.73 -26.58 1.35
N PHE A 156 -10.34 -26.32 0.19
CA PHE A 156 -11.50 -27.06 -0.31
C PHE A 156 -11.14 -28.33 -1.10
N LYS A 157 -9.86 -28.69 -1.21
CA LYS A 157 -9.36 -29.85 -1.97
C LYS A 157 -9.81 -29.88 -3.44
N ALA A 158 -9.98 -28.71 -4.05
CA ALA A 158 -10.46 -28.57 -5.43
C ALA A 158 -9.31 -28.69 -6.46
N GLU A 159 -8.70 -29.87 -6.57
CA GLU A 159 -7.46 -30.10 -7.34
C GLU A 159 -7.59 -29.78 -8.84
N ALA A 160 -8.75 -30.07 -9.45
CA ALA A 160 -8.97 -29.82 -10.87
C ALA A 160 -8.93 -28.31 -11.21
N LEU A 161 -9.54 -27.49 -10.35
CA LEU A 161 -9.53 -26.04 -10.53
C LEU A 161 -8.16 -25.45 -10.21
N LEU A 162 -7.48 -25.97 -9.19
CA LEU A 162 -6.10 -25.58 -8.85
C LEU A 162 -5.15 -25.81 -10.03
N LYS A 163 -5.22 -26.98 -10.70
CA LYS A 163 -4.40 -27.27 -11.88
C LYS A 163 -4.67 -26.31 -13.04
N LYS A 164 -5.93 -25.92 -13.27
CA LYS A 164 -6.29 -24.95 -14.31
C LYS A 164 -5.77 -23.56 -13.95
N LEU A 165 -5.95 -23.12 -12.71
CA LEU A 165 -5.51 -21.82 -12.22
C LEU A 165 -3.98 -21.67 -12.31
N ASN A 166 -3.23 -22.68 -11.87
CA ASN A 166 -1.77 -22.66 -11.91
C ASN A 166 -1.19 -22.49 -13.31
N LYS A 167 -1.91 -22.88 -14.38
CA LYS A 167 -1.48 -22.66 -15.77
C LYS A 167 -1.55 -21.19 -16.19
N VAL A 168 -2.45 -20.41 -15.61
CA VAL A 168 -2.68 -18.99 -15.96
C VAL A 168 -2.06 -18.04 -14.94
N LEU A 169 -1.73 -18.55 -13.74
CA LEU A 169 -1.24 -17.74 -12.62
C LEU A 169 0.00 -16.91 -12.96
N PHE A 170 0.87 -17.36 -13.87
CA PHE A 170 2.04 -16.58 -14.28
C PHE A 170 1.66 -15.24 -14.92
N VAL A 171 0.58 -15.19 -15.72
CA VAL A 171 0.06 -13.95 -16.33
C VAL A 171 -0.49 -13.04 -15.24
N VAL A 172 -1.22 -13.62 -14.29
CA VAL A 172 -1.80 -12.90 -13.16
C VAL A 172 -0.71 -12.26 -12.30
N ILE A 173 0.37 -13.00 -12.00
CA ILE A 173 1.54 -12.49 -11.27
C ILE A 173 2.21 -11.34 -12.02
N ALA A 174 2.33 -11.43 -13.35
CA ALA A 174 2.88 -10.34 -14.15
C ALA A 174 2.03 -9.06 -14.03
N LEU A 175 0.69 -9.20 -14.06
CA LEU A 175 -0.23 -8.09 -13.79
C LEU A 175 -0.14 -7.60 -12.34
N GLY A 176 0.09 -8.50 -11.39
CA GLY A 176 0.29 -8.21 -9.97
C GLY A 176 1.58 -7.44 -9.67
N VAL A 177 2.54 -7.44 -10.60
CA VAL A 177 3.72 -6.56 -10.56
C VAL A 177 3.47 -5.26 -11.32
N LEU A 178 2.81 -5.32 -12.47
CA LEU A 178 2.56 -4.16 -13.33
C LEU A 178 1.63 -3.14 -12.66
N LEU A 179 0.45 -3.57 -12.21
CA LEU A 179 -0.60 -2.66 -11.73
C LEU A 179 -0.18 -1.86 -10.48
N PRO A 180 0.49 -2.46 -9.46
CA PRO A 180 1.02 -1.71 -8.33
C PRO A 180 2.07 -0.68 -8.72
N THR A 181 2.96 -1.06 -9.64
CA THR A 181 3.99 -0.15 -10.15
C THR A 181 3.34 1.07 -10.81
N MET A 182 2.31 0.85 -11.63
CA MET A 182 1.56 1.94 -12.27
C MET A 182 0.93 2.85 -11.23
N HIS A 183 0.01 2.36 -10.39
CA HIS A 183 -0.73 3.26 -9.50
C HIS A 183 0.14 3.94 -8.44
N GLN A 184 1.20 3.29 -7.93
CA GLN A 184 2.13 3.93 -6.99
C GLN A 184 2.92 5.06 -7.66
N SER A 185 3.31 4.87 -8.94
CA SER A 185 3.95 5.93 -9.72
C SER A 185 2.99 7.09 -10.01
N SER A 186 1.71 6.80 -10.29
CA SER A 186 0.65 7.79 -10.53
C SER A 186 0.32 8.57 -9.25
N LEU A 187 0.25 7.91 -8.08
CA LEU A 187 0.13 8.58 -6.78
C LEU A 187 1.31 9.53 -6.53
N GLY A 188 2.53 9.15 -6.91
CA GLY A 188 3.68 10.06 -6.92
C GLY A 188 3.46 11.28 -7.83
N THR A 189 2.95 11.06 -9.03
CA THR A 189 2.65 12.12 -10.02
C THR A 189 1.61 13.12 -9.48
N MET A 190 0.69 12.70 -8.61
CA MET A 190 -0.27 13.63 -7.98
C MET A 190 0.41 14.76 -7.21
N LEU A 191 1.57 14.50 -6.57
CA LEU A 191 2.32 15.55 -5.87
C LEU A 191 2.90 16.60 -6.84
N ILE A 192 3.19 16.19 -8.09
CA ILE A 192 3.55 17.11 -9.16
C ILE A 192 2.35 17.99 -9.51
N ALA A 193 1.17 17.38 -9.67
CA ALA A 193 -0.08 18.09 -10.01
C ALA A 193 -0.51 19.09 -8.93
N MET A 194 -0.16 18.86 -7.66
CA MET A 194 -0.38 19.81 -6.56
C MET A 194 0.50 21.07 -6.66
N GLY A 195 1.53 21.06 -7.50
CA GLY A 195 2.29 22.24 -7.91
C GLY A 195 2.86 23.04 -6.74
N TRP A 196 2.40 24.28 -6.59
CA TRP A 196 2.84 25.25 -5.58
C TRP A 196 2.32 24.98 -4.17
N LYS A 197 1.37 24.05 -4.01
CA LYS A 197 0.89 23.61 -2.68
C LYS A 197 1.91 22.70 -1.99
N VAL A 198 2.85 22.12 -2.73
CA VAL A 198 3.91 21.27 -2.20
C VAL A 198 5.18 22.12 -2.03
N HIS A 199 5.74 22.10 -0.82
CA HIS A 199 6.93 22.87 -0.51
C HIS A 199 8.11 22.42 -1.40
N PRO A 200 9.00 23.34 -1.86
CA PRO A 200 10.02 23.03 -2.85
C PRO A 200 11.00 21.91 -2.47
N LEU A 201 11.17 21.60 -1.18
CA LEU A 201 11.95 20.46 -0.68
C LEU A 201 11.34 19.10 -1.03
N TRP A 202 10.01 19.02 -1.17
CA TRP A 202 9.29 17.79 -1.52
C TRP A 202 8.94 17.66 -2.99
N GLN A 203 9.01 18.77 -3.73
CA GLN A 203 8.64 18.82 -5.13
C GLN A 203 9.82 18.42 -6.04
N THR A 204 9.88 17.14 -6.42
CA THR A 204 10.96 16.58 -7.26
C THR A 204 10.60 16.40 -8.74
N LEU A 205 9.45 16.92 -9.17
CA LEU A 205 8.89 16.84 -10.54
C LEU A 205 9.09 15.45 -11.18
N HIS A 206 9.93 15.34 -12.22
CA HIS A 206 10.09 14.13 -13.04
C HIS A 206 10.55 12.89 -12.26
N LEU A 207 11.20 13.06 -11.10
CA LEU A 207 11.65 11.94 -10.27
C LEU A 207 10.61 11.50 -9.21
N GLN A 208 9.54 12.27 -9.03
CA GLN A 208 8.50 11.98 -8.04
C GLN A 208 7.85 10.60 -8.22
N PRO A 209 7.53 10.13 -9.44
CA PRO A 209 6.95 8.81 -9.65
C PRO A 209 7.92 7.68 -9.25
N LEU A 210 9.22 7.87 -9.52
CA LEU A 210 10.27 6.92 -9.15
C LEU A 210 10.44 6.86 -7.62
N LEU A 211 10.47 8.01 -6.95
CA LEU A 211 10.55 8.08 -5.49
C LEU A 211 9.32 7.44 -4.83
N ALA A 212 8.13 7.60 -5.40
CA ALA A 212 6.92 6.94 -4.90
C ALA A 212 6.99 5.40 -5.03
N VAL A 213 7.51 4.88 -6.14
CA VAL A 213 7.71 3.43 -6.29
C VAL A 213 8.78 2.90 -5.34
N LEU A 214 9.92 3.61 -5.20
CA LEU A 214 10.99 3.22 -4.26
C LEU A 214 10.50 3.19 -2.81
N THR A 215 9.70 4.18 -2.40
CA THR A 215 9.11 4.23 -1.06
C THR A 215 8.06 3.13 -0.88
N ALA A 216 7.22 2.85 -1.88
CA ALA A 216 6.28 1.72 -1.84
C ALA A 216 6.99 0.36 -1.67
N PHE A 217 8.11 0.12 -2.35
CA PHE A 217 8.92 -1.08 -2.12
C PHE A 217 9.52 -1.11 -0.72
N THR A 218 10.09 0.01 -0.27
CA THR A 218 10.72 0.11 1.06
C THR A 218 9.70 -0.18 2.16
N MET A 219 8.51 0.42 2.07
CA MET A 219 7.39 0.19 2.99
C MET A 219 6.87 -1.24 2.89
N GLY A 220 6.72 -1.78 1.67
CA GLY A 220 6.29 -3.15 1.44
C GLY A 220 7.22 -4.20 2.06
N PHE A 221 8.54 -4.03 1.97
CA PHE A 221 9.46 -4.92 2.69
C PHE A 221 9.42 -4.70 4.20
N SER A 222 9.30 -3.45 4.64
CA SER A 222 9.28 -3.09 6.06
C SER A 222 8.07 -3.67 6.79
N ILE A 223 6.89 -3.60 6.19
CA ILE A 223 5.66 -4.14 6.79
C ILE A 223 5.70 -5.68 6.85
N VAL A 224 6.28 -6.35 5.86
CA VAL A 224 6.48 -7.81 5.89
C VAL A 224 7.41 -8.21 7.04
N VAL A 225 8.50 -7.46 7.24
CA VAL A 225 9.42 -7.68 8.36
C VAL A 225 8.72 -7.43 9.70
N PHE A 226 7.93 -6.36 9.79
CA PHE A 226 7.16 -6.02 10.98
C PHE A 226 6.12 -7.09 11.33
N GLU A 227 5.24 -7.46 10.38
CA GLU A 227 4.21 -8.47 10.56
C GLU A 227 4.79 -9.84 10.84
N GLY A 228 5.88 -10.21 10.16
CA GLY A 228 6.59 -11.48 10.40
C GLY A 228 7.18 -11.54 11.82
N SER A 229 7.80 -10.44 12.27
CA SER A 229 8.36 -10.33 13.61
C SER A 229 7.26 -10.36 14.68
N LEU A 230 6.22 -9.53 14.52
CA LEU A 230 5.08 -9.46 15.44
C LEU A 230 4.34 -10.80 15.54
N SER A 231 4.13 -11.47 14.41
CA SER A 231 3.51 -12.80 14.37
C SER A 231 4.37 -13.85 15.05
N SER A 232 5.70 -13.83 14.84
CA SER A 232 6.61 -14.78 15.49
C SER A 232 6.59 -14.64 17.01
N VAL A 233 6.59 -13.40 17.52
CA VAL A 233 6.54 -13.10 18.96
C VAL A 233 5.16 -13.44 19.53
N GLY A 234 4.08 -12.93 18.92
CA GLY A 234 2.70 -13.11 19.41
C GLY A 234 2.24 -14.58 19.42
N PHE A 235 2.61 -15.33 18.38
CA PHE A 235 2.30 -16.77 18.29
C PHE A 235 3.38 -17.68 18.87
N ARG A 236 4.47 -17.12 19.42
CA ARG A 236 5.63 -17.86 19.95
C ARG A 236 6.18 -18.89 18.96
N ARG A 237 6.26 -18.51 17.69
CA ARG A 237 6.83 -19.33 16.62
C ARG A 237 8.31 -19.02 16.45
N LYS A 238 9.07 -19.97 15.91
CA LYS A 238 10.47 -19.72 15.54
C LYS A 238 10.50 -18.59 14.50
N PRO A 239 11.23 -17.49 14.75
CA PRO A 239 11.31 -16.40 13.80
C PRO A 239 12.13 -16.83 12.58
N GLU A 240 11.64 -16.50 11.39
CA GLU A 240 12.33 -16.70 10.10
C GLU A 240 13.45 -15.67 9.90
N THR A 241 14.28 -15.48 10.94
CA THR A 241 15.26 -14.38 11.08
C THR A 241 16.22 -14.29 9.90
N HIS A 242 16.57 -15.42 9.30
CA HIS A 242 17.39 -15.46 8.10
C HIS A 242 16.70 -14.78 6.90
N LEU A 243 15.41 -15.06 6.68
CA LEU A 243 14.64 -14.41 5.61
C LEU A 243 14.41 -12.92 5.93
N LEU A 244 14.04 -12.60 7.18
CA LEU A 244 13.77 -11.21 7.58
C LEU A 244 15.03 -10.32 7.52
N SER A 245 16.21 -10.85 7.90
CA SER A 245 17.48 -10.11 7.79
C SER A 245 17.93 -9.92 6.34
N GLY A 246 17.59 -10.86 5.45
CA GLY A 246 17.75 -10.68 4.00
C GLY A 246 16.95 -9.50 3.47
N LEU A 247 15.66 -9.40 3.83
CA LEU A 247 14.81 -8.26 3.48
C LEU A 247 15.31 -6.94 4.09
N GLY A 248 15.79 -6.98 5.34
CA GLY A 248 16.40 -5.81 6.00
C GLY A 248 17.56 -5.20 5.21
N ARG A 249 18.44 -6.03 4.61
CA ARG A 249 19.53 -5.54 3.74
C ARG A 249 19.01 -4.89 2.46
N ILE A 250 17.93 -5.42 1.88
CA ILE A 250 17.28 -4.80 0.71
C ILE A 250 16.71 -3.44 1.08
N ILE A 251 16.03 -3.34 2.23
CA ILE A 251 15.48 -2.07 2.75
C ILE A 251 16.58 -1.01 2.89
N VAL A 252 17.71 -1.35 3.50
CA VAL A 252 18.85 -0.41 3.64
C VAL A 252 19.35 0.07 2.27
N GLY A 253 19.48 -0.84 1.30
CA GLY A 253 19.87 -0.48 -0.07
C GLY A 253 18.86 0.46 -0.73
N LEU A 254 17.57 0.19 -0.60
CA LEU A 254 16.50 1.04 -1.16
C LEU A 254 16.48 2.42 -0.51
N ILE A 255 16.64 2.51 0.81
CA ILE A 255 16.74 3.79 1.54
C ILE A 255 17.95 4.58 1.07
N ALA A 256 19.12 3.94 0.94
CA ALA A 256 20.32 4.60 0.46
C ALA A 256 20.14 5.17 -0.97
N VAL A 257 19.51 4.41 -1.87
CA VAL A 257 19.17 4.87 -3.23
C VAL A 257 18.16 6.01 -3.19
N TYR A 258 17.10 5.89 -2.38
CA TYR A 258 16.10 6.94 -2.20
C TYR A 258 16.75 8.25 -1.73
N LEU A 259 17.58 8.19 -0.68
CA LEU A 259 18.26 9.37 -0.14
C LEU A 259 19.23 9.97 -1.16
N ALA A 260 20.00 9.14 -1.87
CA ALA A 260 20.92 9.61 -2.91
C ALA A 260 20.17 10.37 -4.03
N ILE A 261 19.06 9.82 -4.51
CA ILE A 261 18.23 10.47 -5.52
C ILE A 261 17.62 11.75 -4.95
N ARG A 262 17.05 11.69 -3.74
CA ARG A 262 16.37 12.81 -3.09
C ARG A 262 17.29 14.00 -2.84
N PHE A 263 18.44 13.79 -2.20
CA PHE A 263 19.41 14.85 -1.95
C PHE A 263 20.12 15.30 -3.22
N GLY A 264 20.40 14.37 -4.15
CA GLY A 264 20.96 14.70 -5.46
C GLY A 264 20.05 15.65 -6.24
N GLU A 265 18.73 15.42 -6.19
CA GLU A 265 17.73 16.28 -6.84
C GLU A 265 17.71 17.70 -6.25
N ILE A 266 17.71 17.81 -4.91
CA ILE A 266 17.73 19.09 -4.21
C ILE A 266 19.02 19.87 -4.52
N LEU A 267 20.16 19.17 -4.58
CA LEU A 267 21.46 19.75 -4.94
C LEU A 267 21.45 20.28 -6.38
N VAL A 268 21.01 19.47 -7.36
CA VAL A 268 20.95 19.87 -8.77
C VAL A 268 20.05 21.08 -8.98
N ARG A 269 19.00 21.22 -8.17
CA ARG A 269 18.09 22.39 -8.23
C ARG A 269 18.55 23.60 -7.44
N GLY A 270 19.70 23.54 -6.77
CA GLY A 270 20.20 24.64 -5.94
C GLY A 270 19.30 24.96 -4.74
N LYS A 271 18.49 23.99 -4.29
CA LYS A 271 17.52 24.17 -3.20
C LYS A 271 18.07 23.81 -1.82
N LEU A 272 19.35 23.46 -1.71
CA LEU A 272 19.99 23.06 -0.45
C LEU A 272 19.82 24.10 0.67
N GLY A 273 19.83 25.39 0.33
CA GLY A 273 19.63 26.46 1.32
C GLY A 273 18.27 26.39 2.03
N LEU A 274 17.25 25.81 1.39
CA LEU A 274 15.92 25.64 1.99
C LEU A 274 15.90 24.61 3.10
N ILE A 275 16.88 23.69 3.16
CA ILE A 275 16.98 22.71 4.26
C ILE A 275 17.39 23.42 5.57
N PHE A 276 18.15 24.51 5.44
CA PHE A 276 18.71 25.24 6.59
C PHE A 276 18.00 26.57 6.83
N ALA A 277 16.80 26.78 6.27
CA ALA A 277 16.04 28.01 6.43
C ALA A 277 15.49 28.18 7.86
N GLY A 278 15.44 27.10 8.65
CA GLY A 278 15.03 27.14 10.06
C GLY A 278 13.52 27.31 10.27
N ASP A 279 12.72 27.14 9.21
CA ASP A 279 11.26 27.14 9.29
C ASP A 279 10.70 25.73 9.59
N LEU A 280 9.38 25.65 9.80
CA LEU A 280 8.71 24.39 10.08
C LEU A 280 8.93 23.36 8.96
N ALA A 281 8.96 23.80 7.71
CA ALA A 281 9.18 22.94 6.55
C ALA A 281 10.59 22.33 6.56
N SER A 282 11.61 23.16 6.83
CA SER A 282 13.00 22.71 7.01
C SER A 282 13.11 21.67 8.12
N LEU A 283 12.46 21.92 9.27
CA LEU A 283 12.49 21.01 10.41
C LEU A 283 11.80 19.68 10.09
N MET A 284 10.61 19.72 9.48
CA MET A 284 9.89 18.49 9.10
C MET A 284 10.67 17.67 8.08
N PHE A 285 11.35 18.33 7.14
CA PHE A 285 12.20 17.65 6.16
C PHE A 285 13.43 16.96 6.78
N LEU A 286 13.98 17.49 7.87
CA LEU A 286 15.11 16.89 8.57
C LEU A 286 14.69 15.75 9.53
N ILE A 287 13.44 15.77 9.99
CA ILE A 287 12.86 14.70 10.82
C ILE A 287 12.49 13.48 9.98
N GLU A 288 12.01 13.71 8.75
CA GLU A 288 11.76 12.67 7.74
C GLU A 288 13.03 11.94 7.32
#